data_AF-A0A9C7QDD1-F1
#
_entry.id   AF-A0A9C7QDD1-F1
#
_cell.length_a   1.000
_cell.length_b   1.000
_cell.length_c   1.000
_cell.angle_alpha   90.00
_cell.angle_beta   90.00
_cell.angle_gamma   90.00
#
_symmetry.space_group_name_H-M   'P 1'
#
loop_
_entity.id
_entity.type
_entity.pdbx_description
1 polymer ?
#
loop_
_entity_poly.entity_id
_entity_poly.type
_entity_poly.pdbx_seq_one_letter_code
_entity_poly.pdbx_strand_id
1 'polypeptide(L)'
;MNQADVSWPTAPTGIAPVGRISDPALRDLAGLLQEDSTSQWFNMVKPPEKPHPTVTKGLDYDHEEELAAVPEEPTENYRKQALEYVEGIIEARKTVRPDSLQPASGLPEGISRTTSRHWVWYHTTEDMQERTDDRPKSLAQTVDHGKYLFFTPDETGVLENIVVEQFQSRPFSSAKVPTIPSRKPDAVLCLYYSDDRYRADLRETYQNEPEDDTYGVASPYDPEKPIIKPRGFKTDSATRRNEYSDEFKQASE
;
A
#
# COMPACT_ATOMS: atom_id res chain seq x y z
N MET A 1 -15.90 0.85 -22.79
CA MET A 1 -16.11 2.07 -21.99
C MET A 1 -14.80 2.33 -21.29
N ASN A 2 -14.15 3.46 -21.57
CA ASN A 2 -12.90 3.82 -20.92
C ASN A 2 -13.18 4.05 -19.43
N GLN A 3 -12.66 3.18 -18.56
CA GLN A 3 -12.55 3.50 -17.14
C GLN A 3 -11.72 4.79 -17.07
N ALA A 4 -12.32 5.86 -16.56
CA ALA A 4 -11.57 7.07 -16.27
C ALA A 4 -10.47 6.67 -15.30
N ASP A 5 -9.22 7.00 -15.64
CA ASP A 5 -8.09 6.97 -14.71
C ASP A 5 -8.52 7.66 -13.42
N VAL A 6 -8.83 6.90 -12.38
CA VAL A 6 -9.08 7.48 -11.05
C VAL A 6 -7.71 7.84 -10.51
N SER A 7 -7.21 9.01 -10.90
CA SER A 7 -5.98 9.56 -10.35
C SER A 7 -6.22 9.89 -8.88
N TRP A 8 -5.54 9.18 -7.99
CA TRP A 8 -5.52 9.53 -6.58
C TRP A 8 -5.04 10.97 -6.37
N PRO A 9 -5.69 11.77 -5.50
CA PRO A 9 -5.26 13.15 -5.27
C PRO A 9 -3.88 13.19 -4.61
N THR A 10 -2.97 13.93 -5.22
CA THR A 10 -1.67 14.28 -4.62
C THR A 10 -1.85 15.49 -3.72
N ALA A 11 -1.19 15.50 -2.56
CA ALA A 11 -1.17 16.68 -1.69
C ALA A 11 -0.56 17.86 -2.45
N PRO A 12 -1.23 19.02 -2.52
CA PRO A 12 -0.61 20.24 -3.03
C PRO A 12 0.57 20.66 -2.15
N THR A 13 1.60 21.26 -2.73
CA THR A 13 2.74 21.80 -1.99
C THR A 13 2.27 22.76 -0.91
N GLY A 14 2.80 22.62 0.30
CA GLY A 14 2.40 23.40 1.46
C GLY A 14 1.14 22.90 2.16
N ILE A 15 0.56 21.77 1.74
CA ILE A 15 -0.54 21.12 2.44
C ILE A 15 -0.06 19.74 2.93
N ALA A 16 -0.21 19.50 4.23
CA ALA A 16 0.17 18.23 4.83
C ALA A 16 -0.54 17.06 4.15
N PRO A 17 0.14 15.92 4.01
CA PRO A 17 -0.50 14.70 3.53
C PRO A 17 -1.50 14.18 4.56
N VAL A 18 -2.75 14.61 4.44
CA VAL A 18 -3.89 14.18 5.29
C VAL A 18 -4.39 12.77 4.97
N GLY A 19 -3.79 12.11 3.97
CA GLY A 19 -4.05 10.71 3.65
C GLY A 19 -3.80 9.76 4.82
N ARG A 20 -3.13 10.16 5.91
CA ARG A 20 -2.88 9.32 7.11
C ARG A 20 -3.81 9.61 8.31
N ILE A 21 -4.80 10.49 8.17
CA ILE A 21 -5.76 10.74 9.26
C ILE A 21 -6.93 9.73 9.18
N SER A 22 -7.59 9.42 10.30
CA SER A 22 -8.74 8.50 10.33
C SER A 22 -9.95 9.07 9.57
N ASP A 23 -10.86 8.22 9.09
CA ASP A 23 -12.05 8.69 8.36
C ASP A 23 -12.94 9.67 9.15
N PRO A 24 -13.21 9.47 10.46
CA PRO A 24 -13.93 10.47 11.24
C PRO A 24 -13.20 11.81 11.26
N ALA A 25 -11.90 11.81 11.53
CA ALA A 25 -11.10 13.04 11.60
C ALA A 25 -10.96 13.74 10.23
N LEU A 26 -10.95 13.00 9.12
CA LEU A 26 -11.01 13.59 7.78
C LEU A 26 -12.36 14.27 7.51
N ARG A 27 -13.46 13.66 7.93
CA ARG A 27 -14.80 14.26 7.78
C ARG A 27 -14.94 15.51 8.65
N ASP A 28 -14.43 15.47 9.88
CA ASP A 28 -14.38 16.62 10.77
C ASP A 28 -13.54 17.76 10.14
N LEU A 29 -12.37 17.43 9.57
CA LEU A 29 -11.52 18.39 8.88
C LEU A 29 -12.20 18.98 7.64
N ALA A 30 -12.89 18.17 6.84
CA ALA A 30 -13.68 18.64 5.70
C ALA A 30 -14.77 19.62 6.14
N GLY A 31 -15.49 19.31 7.24
CA GLY A 31 -16.47 20.21 7.83
C GLY A 31 -15.86 21.55 8.26
N LEU A 32 -14.72 21.52 8.97
CA LEU A 32 -13.99 22.74 9.37
C LEU A 32 -13.54 23.56 8.16
N LEU A 33 -13.10 22.91 7.09
CA LEU A 33 -12.69 23.55 5.85
C LEU A 33 -13.89 24.12 5.07
N GLN A 34 -15.12 23.62 5.26
CA GLN A 34 -16.34 24.16 4.64
C GLN A 34 -16.93 25.34 5.41
N GLU A 35 -16.94 25.29 6.74
CA GLU A 35 -17.69 26.23 7.57
C GLU A 35 -17.06 27.63 7.71
N ASP A 36 -15.80 27.83 7.30
CA ASP A 36 -15.04 29.12 7.22
C ASP A 36 -15.01 29.97 8.52
N SER A 37 -15.66 29.52 9.58
CA SER A 37 -15.96 30.31 10.78
C SER A 37 -14.85 30.25 11.82
N THR A 38 -13.93 29.30 11.68
CA THR A 38 -12.79 29.13 12.60
C THR A 38 -11.49 28.94 11.81
N SER A 39 -10.43 29.67 12.17
CA SER A 39 -9.07 29.42 11.64
C SER A 39 -8.43 28.14 12.19
N GLN A 40 -9.21 27.24 12.80
CA GLN A 40 -8.72 26.00 13.42
C GLN A 40 -8.19 25.03 12.37
N TRP A 41 -8.80 24.97 11.19
CA TRP A 41 -8.35 24.12 10.08
C TRP A 41 -6.92 24.45 9.64
N PHE A 42 -6.52 25.71 9.77
CA PHE A 42 -5.27 26.21 9.20
C PHE A 42 -4.04 25.49 9.75
N ASN A 43 -3.99 25.23 11.05
CA ASN A 43 -2.88 24.49 11.66
C ASN A 43 -2.96 22.98 11.41
N MET A 44 -4.14 22.45 11.09
CA MET A 44 -4.35 21.02 10.84
C MET A 44 -3.89 20.57 9.45
N VAL A 45 -3.86 21.50 8.50
CA VAL A 45 -3.44 21.22 7.11
C VAL A 45 -2.00 21.64 6.82
N LYS A 46 -1.29 22.22 7.80
CA LYS A 46 0.12 22.59 7.64
C LYS A 46 1.04 21.37 7.67
N PRO A 47 2.06 21.30 6.79
CA PRO A 47 3.16 20.37 6.93
C PRO A 47 3.75 20.47 8.35
N PRO A 48 4.07 19.34 8.99
CA PRO A 48 4.64 19.37 10.34
C PRO A 48 6.01 20.04 10.32
N GLU A 49 6.32 20.92 11.29
CA GLU A 49 7.65 21.57 11.42
C GLU A 49 8.80 20.57 11.55
N LYS A 50 8.51 19.36 12.05
CA LYS A 50 9.45 18.25 12.19
C LYS A 50 8.84 16.99 11.61
N PRO A 51 8.92 16.80 10.28
CA PRO A 51 8.36 15.63 9.63
C PRO A 51 9.06 14.37 10.14
N HIS A 52 8.27 13.30 10.28
CA HIS A 52 8.81 12.01 10.69
C HIS A 52 9.88 11.55 9.66
N PRO A 53 11.00 10.93 10.07
CA PRO A 53 12.09 10.53 9.16
C PRO A 53 11.70 9.55 8.03
N THR A 54 10.48 9.04 8.03
CA THR A 54 9.93 8.16 6.97
C THR A 54 8.98 8.91 6.01
N VAL A 55 8.64 10.16 6.31
CA VAL A 55 7.92 11.09 5.42
C VAL A 55 8.94 11.89 4.60
N THR A 56 10.12 12.17 5.16
CA THR A 56 11.20 12.97 4.57
C THR A 56 12.14 12.22 3.62
N LYS A 57 11.77 11.02 3.17
CA LYS A 57 12.67 10.10 2.45
C LYS A 57 12.33 9.88 0.97
N GLY A 58 11.30 10.56 0.44
CA GLY A 58 11.07 10.59 -1.02
C GLY A 58 12.06 11.53 -1.69
N LEU A 59 12.51 11.25 -2.92
CA LEU A 59 13.51 12.09 -3.60
C LEU A 59 13.00 13.49 -3.92
N ASP A 60 11.68 13.66 -4.06
CA ASP A 60 11.05 14.96 -4.35
C ASP A 60 10.51 15.70 -3.12
N TYR A 61 10.76 15.20 -1.90
CA TYR A 61 10.28 15.89 -0.70
C TYR A 61 11.29 16.94 -0.24
N ASP A 62 11.07 18.17 -0.67
CA ASP A 62 11.73 19.34 -0.09
C ASP A 62 10.86 19.89 1.05
N HIS A 63 11.31 19.63 2.29
CA HIS A 63 10.58 20.10 3.47
C HIS A 63 10.59 21.63 3.60
N GLU A 64 11.67 22.28 3.17
CA GLU A 64 11.79 23.73 3.24
C GLU A 64 10.86 24.38 2.22
N GLU A 65 10.75 23.80 1.02
CA GLU A 65 9.77 24.21 0.01
C GLU A 65 8.32 24.04 0.49
N GLU A 66 8.01 22.91 1.12
CA GLU A 66 6.69 22.63 1.69
C GLU A 66 6.33 23.66 2.77
N LEU A 67 7.26 24.01 3.67
CA LEU A 67 7.01 25.04 4.68
C LEU A 67 6.91 26.44 4.08
N ALA A 68 7.73 26.76 3.07
CA ALA A 68 7.72 28.05 2.40
C ALA A 68 6.44 28.30 1.58
N ALA A 69 5.79 27.23 1.11
CA ALA A 69 4.53 27.30 0.39
C ALA A 69 3.30 27.53 1.30
N VAL A 70 3.44 27.41 2.62
CA VAL A 70 2.39 27.74 3.59
C VAL A 70 2.24 29.25 3.67
N PRO A 71 1.05 29.83 3.45
CA PRO A 71 0.86 31.27 3.65
C PRO A 71 1.05 31.65 5.13
N GLU A 72 1.44 32.89 5.42
CA GLU A 72 1.63 33.34 6.80
C GLU A 72 0.32 33.33 7.61
N GLU A 73 -0.79 33.66 6.94
CA GLU A 73 -2.14 33.72 7.50
C GLU A 73 -3.13 32.84 6.70
N PRO A 74 -4.25 32.39 7.30
CA PRO A 74 -5.26 31.61 6.60
C PRO A 74 -5.83 32.39 5.40
N THR A 75 -5.75 31.82 4.20
CA THR A 75 -6.34 32.41 2.99
C THR A 75 -7.45 31.54 2.41
N GLU A 76 -8.41 32.16 1.74
CA GLU A 76 -9.53 31.45 1.10
C GLU A 76 -9.05 30.49 -0.01
N ASN A 77 -8.03 30.90 -0.78
CA ASN A 77 -7.47 30.04 -1.83
C ASN A 77 -6.79 28.80 -1.24
N TYR A 78 -6.01 28.97 -0.18
CA TYR A 78 -5.37 27.86 0.52
C TYR A 78 -6.40 26.93 1.19
N ARG A 79 -7.46 27.49 1.77
CA ARG A 79 -8.60 26.72 2.30
C ARG A 79 -9.27 25.87 1.21
N LYS A 80 -9.55 26.46 0.05
CA LYS A 80 -10.20 25.77 -1.08
C LYS A 80 -9.33 24.64 -1.64
N GLN A 81 -8.03 24.87 -1.80
CA GLN A 81 -7.08 23.82 -2.22
C GLN A 81 -7.01 22.68 -1.20
N ALA A 82 -6.98 23.00 0.10
CA ALA A 82 -7.01 21.99 1.15
C ALA A 82 -8.34 21.22 1.17
N LEU A 83 -9.46 21.90 0.96
CA LEU A 83 -10.77 21.27 0.89
C LEU A 83 -10.87 20.35 -0.32
N GLU A 84 -10.50 20.81 -1.51
CA GLU A 84 -10.49 20.00 -2.73
C GLU A 84 -9.61 18.75 -2.57
N TYR A 85 -8.43 18.91 -1.96
CA TYR A 85 -7.57 17.77 -1.65
C TYR A 85 -8.21 16.82 -0.62
N VAL A 86 -8.77 17.32 0.49
CA VAL A 86 -9.42 16.49 1.52
C VAL A 86 -10.65 15.77 0.97
N GLU A 87 -11.51 16.46 0.24
CA GLU A 87 -12.70 15.88 -0.42
C GLU A 87 -12.28 14.87 -1.48
N GLY A 88 -11.25 15.17 -2.26
CA GLY A 88 -10.63 14.22 -3.18
C GLY A 88 -10.14 12.98 -2.44
N ILE A 89 -9.50 13.10 -1.28
CA ILE A 89 -9.03 11.96 -0.48
C ILE A 89 -10.22 11.17 0.09
N ILE A 90 -11.27 11.84 0.57
CA ILE A 90 -12.49 11.20 1.05
C ILE A 90 -13.15 10.42 -0.10
N GLU A 91 -13.29 11.03 -1.26
CA GLU A 91 -13.88 10.39 -2.43
C GLU A 91 -13.00 9.26 -2.95
N ALA A 92 -11.69 9.46 -3.02
CA ALA A 92 -10.78 8.44 -3.48
C ALA A 92 -10.66 7.28 -2.47
N ARG A 93 -10.83 7.51 -1.16
CA ARG A 93 -11.05 6.43 -0.17
C ARG A 93 -12.39 5.73 -0.34
N LYS A 94 -13.40 6.40 -0.88
CA LYS A 94 -14.64 5.75 -1.32
C LYS A 94 -14.47 5.02 -2.66
N THR A 95 -13.41 5.25 -3.44
CA THR A 95 -13.17 4.54 -4.72
C THR A 95 -12.15 3.41 -4.59
N VAL A 96 -11.06 3.58 -3.82
CA VAL A 96 -10.26 2.44 -3.30
C VAL A 96 -10.95 1.89 -2.09
N ARG A 97 -11.99 1.18 -2.47
CA ARG A 97 -12.98 0.63 -1.63
C ARG A 97 -12.46 -0.71 -1.11
N PRO A 98 -12.64 -0.98 0.18
CA PRO A 98 -12.92 -2.32 0.70
C PRO A 98 -14.02 -3.08 -0.08
N ASP A 99 -14.67 -2.48 -1.09
CA ASP A 99 -15.69 -3.09 -1.93
C ASP A 99 -15.12 -3.74 -3.20
N SER A 100 -13.88 -3.42 -3.62
CA SER A 100 -13.13 -4.32 -4.52
C SER A 100 -12.60 -5.53 -3.75
N LEU A 101 -12.39 -5.35 -2.44
CA LEU A 101 -12.19 -6.45 -1.53
C LEU A 101 -13.52 -7.15 -1.31
N GLN A 102 -13.48 -8.46 -1.15
CA GLN A 102 -14.65 -9.23 -0.80
C GLN A 102 -15.17 -8.78 0.58
N PRO A 103 -16.47 -8.85 0.87
CA PRO A 103 -16.94 -8.66 2.24
C PRO A 103 -16.24 -9.65 3.17
N ALA A 104 -16.00 -9.30 4.43
CA ALA A 104 -15.29 -10.19 5.36
C ALA A 104 -15.99 -11.55 5.52
N SER A 105 -17.32 -11.58 5.38
CA SER A 105 -18.14 -12.81 5.35
C SER A 105 -18.00 -13.64 4.07
N GLY A 106 -17.40 -13.08 3.03
CA GLY A 106 -17.11 -13.74 1.75
C GLY A 106 -15.72 -14.37 1.69
N LEU A 107 -14.86 -14.10 2.68
CA LEU A 107 -13.55 -14.74 2.77
C LEU A 107 -13.70 -16.23 3.08
N PRO A 108 -12.82 -17.10 2.52
CA PRO A 108 -12.85 -18.51 2.84
C PRO A 108 -12.66 -18.79 4.33
N GLU A 109 -13.22 -19.91 4.77
CA GLU A 109 -13.05 -20.40 6.14
C GLU A 109 -11.57 -20.48 6.51
N GLY A 110 -11.24 -20.01 7.72
CA GLY A 110 -9.89 -19.96 8.23
C GLY A 110 -9.05 -18.76 7.78
N ILE A 111 -9.60 -17.84 6.99
CA ILE A 111 -8.99 -16.54 6.70
C ILE A 111 -9.81 -15.46 7.40
N SER A 112 -9.15 -14.63 8.19
CA SER A 112 -9.74 -13.48 8.84
C SER A 112 -9.12 -12.19 8.33
N ARG A 113 -9.89 -11.10 8.38
CA ARG A 113 -9.45 -9.78 7.97
C ARG A 113 -9.77 -8.76 9.04
N THR A 114 -8.79 -7.94 9.36
CA THR A 114 -8.95 -6.80 10.27
C THR A 114 -8.39 -5.55 9.61
N THR A 115 -9.03 -4.41 9.85
CA THR A 115 -8.49 -3.13 9.40
C THR A 115 -7.91 -2.41 10.61
N SER A 116 -6.62 -2.08 10.53
CA SER A 116 -5.92 -1.36 11.58
C SER A 116 -5.04 -0.27 11.00
N ARG A 117 -5.28 0.97 11.45
CA ARG A 117 -4.60 2.18 10.97
C ARG A 117 -4.74 2.36 9.45
N HIS A 118 -3.66 2.14 8.71
CA HIS A 118 -3.54 2.35 7.27
C HIS A 118 -3.42 1.06 6.47
N TRP A 119 -3.79 -0.06 7.11
CA TRP A 119 -3.56 -1.39 6.56
C TRP A 119 -4.78 -2.25 6.80
N VAL A 120 -5.18 -2.95 5.74
CA VAL A 120 -6.00 -4.15 5.85
C VAL A 120 -5.04 -5.30 6.09
N TRP A 121 -5.22 -5.97 7.21
CA TRP A 121 -4.45 -7.14 7.61
C TRP A 121 -5.28 -8.39 7.40
N TYR A 122 -4.63 -9.43 6.86
CA TYR A 122 -5.16 -10.76 6.72
C TYR A 122 -4.38 -11.72 7.60
N HIS A 123 -5.09 -12.63 8.24
CA HIS A 123 -4.51 -13.66 9.08
C HIS A 123 -5.16 -15.02 8.83
N THR A 124 -4.37 -16.08 8.84
CA THR A 124 -4.91 -17.44 8.95
C THR A 124 -5.29 -17.72 10.41
N THR A 125 -6.43 -18.36 10.63
CA THR A 125 -6.82 -18.87 11.96
C THR A 125 -5.96 -20.06 12.34
N GLU A 126 -5.93 -20.41 13.64
CA GLU A 126 -5.10 -21.50 14.19
C GLU A 126 -5.30 -22.82 13.43
N ASP A 127 -6.53 -23.13 13.00
CA ASP A 127 -6.85 -24.35 12.25
C ASP A 127 -6.15 -24.45 10.87
N MET A 128 -5.79 -23.32 10.25
CA MET A 128 -5.03 -23.29 9.00
C MET A 128 -3.52 -23.17 9.20
N GLN A 129 -3.06 -22.84 10.41
CA GLN A 129 -1.63 -22.71 10.74
C GLN A 129 -0.91 -24.05 10.91
N GLU A 130 -1.63 -25.16 11.09
CA GLU A 130 -1.03 -26.50 11.18
C GLU A 130 -0.46 -27.03 9.84
N ARG A 131 -0.55 -26.25 8.76
CA ARG A 131 0.07 -26.60 7.49
C ARG A 131 1.58 -26.58 7.63
N THR A 132 2.16 -27.77 7.51
CA THR A 132 3.61 -27.96 7.50
C THR A 132 4.21 -27.32 6.26
N ASP A 133 5.38 -26.69 6.40
CA ASP A 133 6.14 -26.16 5.27
C ASP A 133 6.28 -27.22 4.15
N ASP A 134 5.74 -26.92 2.97
CA ASP A 134 5.76 -27.79 1.79
C ASP A 134 7.07 -27.65 0.99
N ARG A 135 7.92 -26.69 1.38
CA ARG A 135 9.24 -26.45 0.78
C ARG A 135 10.39 -26.62 1.78
N PRO A 136 11.49 -27.28 1.39
CA PRO A 136 12.64 -27.45 2.26
C PRO A 136 13.36 -26.12 2.52
N LYS A 137 13.83 -25.93 3.76
CA LYS A 137 14.58 -24.74 4.19
C LYS A 137 15.85 -24.48 3.38
N SER A 138 16.42 -25.52 2.77
CA SER A 138 17.63 -25.42 1.93
C SER A 138 17.44 -24.55 0.68
N LEU A 139 16.20 -24.26 0.28
CA LEU A 139 15.90 -23.36 -0.84
C LEU A 139 15.94 -21.87 -0.43
N ALA A 140 15.97 -21.58 0.87
CA ALA A 140 16.09 -20.22 1.35
C ALA A 140 17.53 -19.70 1.20
N GLN A 141 17.69 -18.51 0.65
CA GLN A 141 18.95 -17.77 0.64
C GLN A 141 19.14 -16.99 1.95
N THR A 142 18.06 -16.73 2.68
CA THR A 142 18.09 -16.07 3.98
C THR A 142 17.16 -16.78 4.96
N VAL A 143 17.49 -16.79 6.25
CA VAL A 143 16.60 -17.28 7.32
C VAL A 143 15.95 -16.13 8.10
N ASP A 144 16.16 -14.89 7.65
CA ASP A 144 15.57 -13.71 8.27
C ASP A 144 14.11 -13.56 7.82
N HIS A 145 13.22 -13.38 8.81
CA HIS A 145 11.83 -13.02 8.56
C HIS A 145 11.72 -11.80 7.65
N GLY A 146 10.68 -11.79 6.83
CA GLY A 146 10.48 -10.73 5.86
C GLY A 146 9.11 -10.76 5.22
N LYS A 147 9.01 -10.12 4.06
CA LYS A 147 7.78 -10.06 3.27
C LYS A 147 8.09 -10.12 1.78
N TYR A 148 7.27 -10.85 1.06
CA TYR A 148 7.16 -10.78 -0.40
C TYR A 148 6.34 -9.55 -0.77
N LEU A 149 6.79 -8.82 -1.79
CA LEU A 149 6.14 -7.60 -2.25
C LEU A 149 5.55 -7.79 -3.63
N PHE A 150 4.26 -7.50 -3.77
CA PHE A 150 3.56 -7.49 -5.06
C PHE A 150 2.99 -6.09 -5.28
N PHE A 151 3.17 -5.56 -6.49
CA PHE A 151 2.68 -4.24 -6.87
C PHE A 151 1.67 -4.37 -8.00
N THR A 152 0.64 -3.53 -7.99
CA THR A 152 -0.31 -3.46 -9.10
C THR A 152 -0.78 -2.01 -9.29
N PRO A 153 -0.90 -1.53 -10.54
CA PRO A 153 -1.55 -0.25 -10.82
C PRO A 153 -3.10 -0.36 -10.73
N ASP A 154 -3.64 -1.57 -10.65
CA ASP A 154 -5.08 -1.85 -10.66
C ASP A 154 -5.69 -1.85 -9.24
N GLU A 155 -6.98 -2.20 -9.15
CA GLU A 155 -7.74 -2.27 -7.91
C GLU A 155 -7.13 -3.26 -6.89
N THR A 156 -7.24 -2.91 -5.60
CA THR A 156 -6.67 -3.69 -4.49
C THR A 156 -7.28 -5.10 -4.37
N GLY A 157 -8.47 -5.35 -4.93
CA GLY A 157 -9.08 -6.69 -5.00
C GLY A 157 -8.18 -7.75 -5.66
N VAL A 158 -7.37 -7.38 -6.65
CA VAL A 158 -6.40 -8.30 -7.28
C VAL A 158 -5.37 -8.79 -6.26
N LEU A 159 -4.92 -7.91 -5.37
CA LEU A 159 -3.98 -8.28 -4.30
C LEU A 159 -4.63 -9.17 -3.23
N GLU A 160 -5.92 -9.01 -2.96
CA GLU A 160 -6.63 -9.91 -2.03
C GLU A 160 -6.75 -11.33 -2.60
N ASN A 161 -6.96 -11.48 -3.90
CA ASN A 161 -6.96 -12.80 -4.54
C ASN A 161 -5.63 -13.54 -4.32
N ILE A 162 -4.50 -12.83 -4.43
CA ILE A 162 -3.17 -13.39 -4.10
C ILE A 162 -3.13 -13.83 -2.64
N VAL A 163 -3.62 -13.00 -1.71
CA VAL A 163 -3.64 -13.36 -0.28
C VAL A 163 -4.43 -14.64 -0.04
N VAL A 164 -5.65 -14.72 -0.60
CA VAL A 164 -6.54 -15.87 -0.43
C VAL A 164 -5.90 -17.13 -1.03
N GLU A 165 -5.43 -17.06 -2.27
CA GLU A 165 -4.77 -18.16 -2.96
C GLU A 165 -3.56 -18.69 -2.17
N GLN A 166 -2.68 -17.78 -1.72
CA GLN A 166 -1.46 -18.16 -1.01
C GLN A 166 -1.75 -18.67 0.40
N PHE A 167 -2.75 -18.13 1.10
CA PHE A 167 -3.18 -18.64 2.40
C PHE A 167 -3.89 -19.99 2.30
N GLN A 168 -4.50 -20.32 1.17
CA GLN A 168 -5.16 -21.62 0.94
C GLN A 168 -4.21 -22.70 0.45
N SER A 169 -3.10 -22.34 -0.19
CA SER A 169 -2.17 -23.29 -0.81
C SER A 169 -0.87 -23.50 -0.02
N ARG A 170 -0.46 -22.52 0.79
CA ARG A 170 0.88 -22.46 1.38
C ARG A 170 0.86 -22.02 2.85
N PRO A 171 1.95 -22.23 3.62
CA PRO A 171 2.00 -21.94 5.06
C PRO A 171 2.16 -20.44 5.39
N PHE A 172 1.61 -19.54 4.57
CA PHE A 172 1.57 -18.12 4.90
C PHE A 172 0.48 -17.85 5.94
N SER A 173 0.75 -16.95 6.88
CA SER A 173 -0.18 -16.65 7.98
C SER A 173 -0.50 -15.18 8.16
N SER A 174 0.21 -14.30 7.47
CA SER A 174 0.02 -12.86 7.61
C SER A 174 0.29 -12.12 6.31
N ALA A 175 -0.60 -11.21 5.97
CA ALA A 175 -0.46 -10.33 4.84
C ALA A 175 -1.09 -8.98 5.15
N LYS A 176 -0.65 -7.95 4.44
CA LYS A 176 -1.34 -6.66 4.47
C LYS A 176 -1.30 -5.93 3.14
N VAL A 177 -2.37 -5.21 2.88
CA VAL A 177 -2.49 -4.24 1.79
C VAL A 177 -2.81 -2.87 2.40
N PRO A 178 -2.30 -1.77 1.85
CA PRO A 178 -2.54 -0.46 2.41
C PRO A 178 -4.00 -0.05 2.15
N THR A 179 -4.59 0.67 3.10
CA THR A 179 -5.91 1.32 2.93
C THR A 179 -5.79 2.72 2.34
N ILE A 180 -4.57 3.20 2.14
CA ILE A 180 -4.22 4.55 1.70
C ILE A 180 -3.09 4.43 0.68
N PRO A 181 -3.11 5.17 -0.44
CA PRO A 181 -2.01 5.15 -1.39
C PRO A 181 -0.68 5.51 -0.74
N SER A 182 0.38 4.88 -1.23
CA SER A 182 1.69 5.54 -1.18
C SER A 182 1.68 6.72 -2.16
N ARG A 183 2.65 7.63 -2.11
CA ARG A 183 2.82 8.68 -3.15
C ARG A 183 3.06 8.12 -4.57
N LYS A 184 3.13 6.79 -4.73
CA LYS A 184 3.40 6.07 -5.96
C LYS A 184 2.12 5.50 -6.56
N PRO A 185 2.05 5.33 -7.90
CA PRO A 185 0.84 4.91 -8.61
C PRO A 185 0.38 3.48 -8.31
N ASP A 186 1.28 2.61 -7.82
CA ASP A 186 0.97 1.20 -7.58
C ASP A 186 0.53 0.93 -6.12
N ALA A 187 -0.54 0.15 -5.95
CA ALA A 187 -0.89 -0.49 -4.68
C ALA A 187 0.11 -1.62 -4.37
N VAL A 188 0.33 -1.92 -3.08
CA VAL A 188 1.30 -2.94 -2.65
C VAL A 188 0.69 -3.99 -1.72
N LEU A 189 0.97 -5.26 -1.98
CA LEU A 189 0.76 -6.36 -1.05
C LEU A 189 2.08 -6.70 -0.37
N CYS A 190 2.04 -6.78 0.96
CA CYS A 190 3.09 -7.37 1.76
C CYS A 190 2.63 -8.73 2.28
N LEU A 191 3.15 -9.82 1.73
CA LEU A 191 2.88 -11.19 2.17
C LEU A 191 4.04 -11.66 3.06
N TYR A 192 3.79 -11.90 4.34
CA TYR A 192 4.84 -12.16 5.33
C TYR A 192 5.20 -13.64 5.43
N TYR A 193 6.48 -13.92 5.62
CA TYR A 193 6.97 -15.26 5.88
C TYR A 193 8.30 -15.26 6.66
N SER A 194 8.74 -16.45 7.08
CA SER A 194 9.94 -16.64 7.91
C SER A 194 11.25 -16.60 7.16
N ASP A 195 11.24 -16.84 5.85
CA ASP A 195 12.40 -16.78 4.96
C ASP A 195 11.97 -16.55 3.50
N ASP A 196 12.91 -16.60 2.55
CA ASP A 196 12.65 -16.34 1.15
C ASP A 196 12.43 -17.60 0.28
N ARG A 197 12.22 -18.79 0.86
CA ARG A 197 12.21 -20.05 0.09
C ARG A 197 11.15 -20.19 -1.02
N TYR A 198 10.07 -19.40 -0.98
CA TYR A 198 9.03 -19.34 -2.03
C TYR A 198 9.30 -18.28 -3.10
N ARG A 199 10.45 -17.61 -3.09
CA ARG A 199 10.75 -16.47 -3.98
C ARG A 199 10.65 -16.84 -5.46
N ALA A 200 11.21 -17.98 -5.86
CA ALA A 200 11.15 -18.45 -7.25
C ALA A 200 9.70 -18.76 -7.66
N ASP A 201 9.00 -19.57 -6.87
CA ASP A 201 7.61 -19.97 -7.13
C ASP A 201 6.67 -18.77 -7.26
N LEU A 202 6.76 -17.80 -6.35
CA LEU A 202 5.92 -16.59 -6.38
C LEU A 202 6.25 -15.70 -7.59
N ARG A 203 7.51 -15.69 -8.03
CA ARG A 203 7.91 -14.95 -9.23
C ARG A 203 7.33 -15.61 -10.48
N GLU A 204 7.46 -16.92 -10.61
CA GLU A 204 6.90 -17.70 -11.72
C GLU A 204 5.38 -17.56 -11.80
N THR A 205 4.69 -17.71 -10.66
CA THR A 205 3.22 -17.64 -10.58
C THR A 205 2.66 -16.29 -11.03
N TYR A 206 3.38 -15.18 -10.78
CA TYR A 206 2.83 -13.83 -10.92
C TYR A 206 3.59 -12.90 -11.88
N GLN A 207 4.74 -13.30 -12.47
CA GLN A 207 5.54 -12.44 -13.36
C GLN A 207 5.64 -12.91 -14.81
N ASN A 208 5.32 -14.18 -15.12
CA ASN A 208 5.25 -14.68 -16.50
C ASN A 208 6.46 -14.36 -17.42
N GLU A 209 7.69 -14.38 -16.88
CA GLU A 209 8.87 -14.65 -17.69
C GLU A 209 9.47 -15.99 -17.24
N PRO A 210 9.47 -17.04 -18.10
CA PRO A 210 10.17 -18.27 -17.80
C PRO A 210 11.68 -17.98 -17.83
N GLU A 211 12.36 -18.18 -16.71
CA GLU A 211 13.77 -18.58 -16.78
C GLU A 211 13.78 -20.05 -17.25
N ASP A 212 14.72 -20.36 -18.16
CA ASP A 212 14.75 -21.44 -19.16
C ASP A 212 14.61 -22.90 -18.65
N ASP A 213 14.23 -23.15 -17.39
CA ASP A 213 14.35 -24.47 -16.77
C ASP A 213 13.35 -24.75 -15.63
N THR A 214 12.05 -24.37 -15.69
CA THR A 214 11.04 -25.00 -14.80
C THR A 214 9.56 -24.89 -15.23
N TYR A 215 8.77 -25.80 -14.63
CA TYR A 215 7.41 -26.31 -14.81
C TYR A 215 6.34 -25.57 -15.65
N GLY A 216 5.62 -26.36 -16.46
CA GLY A 216 4.52 -25.93 -17.33
C GLY A 216 3.19 -25.63 -16.63
N VAL A 217 3.13 -24.60 -15.79
CA VAL A 217 1.87 -23.96 -15.38
C VAL A 217 1.93 -22.48 -15.76
N ALA A 218 1.24 -22.12 -16.83
CA ALA A 218 1.21 -20.74 -17.34
C ALA A 218 0.56 -19.80 -16.31
N SER A 219 1.16 -18.63 -16.09
CA SER A 219 0.54 -17.59 -15.27
C SER A 219 -0.77 -17.09 -15.91
N PRO A 220 -1.80 -16.78 -15.12
CA PRO A 220 -3.09 -16.32 -15.62
C PRO A 220 -3.07 -14.86 -16.14
N TYR A 221 -1.93 -14.17 -16.08
CA TYR A 221 -1.79 -12.75 -16.46
C TYR A 221 -1.02 -12.61 -17.78
N ASP A 222 -1.47 -11.70 -18.64
CA ASP A 222 -0.82 -11.42 -19.93
C ASP A 222 0.65 -11.01 -19.72
N PRO A 223 1.64 -11.79 -20.23
CA PRO A 223 3.06 -11.46 -20.09
C PRO A 223 3.43 -10.13 -20.78
N GLU A 224 2.67 -9.68 -21.79
CA GLU A 224 2.89 -8.39 -22.46
C GLU A 224 2.26 -7.22 -21.70
N LYS A 225 1.39 -7.48 -20.72
CA LYS A 225 0.71 -6.48 -19.87
C LYS A 225 0.54 -6.99 -18.44
N PRO A 226 1.63 -7.21 -17.68
CA PRO A 226 1.53 -7.78 -16.34
C PRO A 226 0.88 -6.79 -15.38
N ILE A 227 -0.34 -7.12 -14.93
CA ILE A 227 -1.10 -6.37 -13.93
C ILE A 227 -0.43 -6.46 -12.55
N ILE A 228 0.27 -7.58 -12.26
CA ILE A 228 0.98 -7.80 -10.99
C ILE A 228 2.49 -7.79 -11.25
N LYS A 229 3.22 -7.04 -10.43
CA LYS A 229 4.68 -6.91 -10.46
C LYS A 229 5.25 -7.45 -9.14
N PRO A 230 5.65 -8.73 -9.05
CA PRO A 230 6.36 -9.22 -7.87
C PRO A 230 7.77 -8.62 -7.83
N ARG A 231 8.15 -8.01 -6.70
CA ARG A 231 9.46 -7.36 -6.49
C ARG A 231 10.39 -8.15 -5.57
N GLY A 232 10.05 -9.41 -5.29
CA GLY A 232 10.85 -10.33 -4.49
C GLY A 232 10.63 -10.22 -2.97
N PHE A 233 11.59 -10.76 -2.21
CA PHE A 233 11.53 -10.85 -0.75
C PHE A 233 12.38 -9.76 -0.09
N LYS A 234 11.79 -9.05 0.87
CA LYS A 234 12.48 -8.04 1.68
C LYS A 234 12.48 -8.46 3.15
N THR A 235 13.68 -8.66 3.70
CA THR A 235 13.83 -8.98 5.13
C THR A 235 13.42 -7.81 6.01
N ASP A 236 12.95 -8.12 7.21
CA ASP A 236 12.65 -7.12 8.23
C ASP A 236 13.93 -6.40 8.69
N SER A 237 15.07 -7.10 8.71
CA SER A 237 16.40 -6.54 8.94
C SER A 237 16.73 -5.43 7.92
N ALA A 238 16.58 -5.70 6.62
CA ALA A 238 16.78 -4.71 5.56
C ALA A 238 15.81 -3.53 5.67
N THR A 239 14.55 -3.81 6.05
CA THR A 239 13.55 -2.76 6.32
C THR A 239 13.97 -1.84 7.46
N ARG A 240 14.50 -2.38 8.57
CA ARG A 240 15.01 -1.59 9.71
C ARG A 240 16.23 -0.75 9.34
N ARG A 241 17.09 -1.25 8.44
CA ARG A 241 18.27 -0.55 7.94
C ARG A 241 17.98 0.45 6.82
N ASN A 242 16.72 0.60 6.39
CA ASN A 242 16.33 1.42 5.22
C ASN A 242 17.07 1.04 3.93
N GLU A 243 17.37 -0.24 3.74
CA GLU A 243 17.93 -0.73 2.49
C GLU A 243 16.77 -0.92 1.49
N TYR A 244 16.79 -0.13 0.42
CA TYR A 244 15.84 -0.18 -0.70
C TYR A 244 16.65 -0.40 -1.98
N SER A 245 16.19 -1.28 -2.88
CA SER A 245 16.86 -1.49 -4.18
C SER A 245 16.81 -0.23 -5.03
N ASP A 246 17.72 -0.08 -5.99
CA ASP A 246 17.75 1.09 -6.87
C ASP A 246 16.50 1.17 -7.77
N GLU A 247 15.87 0.05 -8.13
CA GLU A 247 14.53 0.04 -8.76
C GLU A 247 13.43 0.56 -7.82
N PHE A 248 13.57 0.32 -6.51
CA PHE A 248 12.68 0.89 -5.51
C PHE A 248 12.94 2.39 -5.30
N LYS A 249 14.17 2.86 -5.58
CA LYS A 249 14.56 4.27 -5.57
C LYS A 249 14.11 5.01 -6.83
N GLN A 250 14.30 4.44 -8.04
CA GLN A 250 13.88 5.02 -9.33
C GLN A 250 12.35 5.15 -9.46
N ALA A 251 11.56 4.28 -8.83
CA ALA A 251 10.11 4.50 -8.74
C ALA A 251 9.72 5.58 -7.71
N SER A 252 10.69 6.25 -7.10
CA SER A 252 10.55 7.39 -6.16
C SER A 252 11.37 8.61 -6.61
N GLU A 253 11.99 8.52 -7.80
CA GLU A 253 12.43 9.63 -8.66
C GLU A 253 11.31 9.90 -9.68
#